data_AF-A0A3D8M5P3-F1
#
_entry.id   AF-A0A3D8M5P3-F1
#
_cell.length_a   1.000
_cell.length_b   1.000
_cell.length_c   1.000
_cell.angle_alpha   90.00
_cell.angle_beta   90.00
_cell.angle_gamma   90.00
#
_symmetry.space_group_name_H-M   'P 1'
#
loop_
_entity.id
_entity.type
_entity.pdbx_description
1 polymer ?
#
loop_
_entity_poly.entity_id
_entity_poly.type
_entity_poly.pdbx_seq_one_letter_code
_entity_poly.pdbx_strand_id
1 'polypeptide(L)'
;MPSLQRQLVNLDILCDDLGLLDAHDYASAAHRKLLAQYQSILKQLQIAALDVTEAQYEATLRNTEFSRLLGSKRMIGVHIRLIEHVLEHWAASEKVEQILASEFDEKADRRLNLLQTKAVRARSLIKAVASAMGQEDYQRFAAVLGLAHPQWQWRALVGSN
;
A
#
# COMPACT_ATOMS: atom_id res chain seq x y z
N MET A 1 -2.50 15.69 -20.82
CA MET A 1 -2.57 14.23 -21.09
C MET A 1 -1.23 13.50 -20.99
N PRO A 2 -0.08 14.03 -21.48
CA PRO A 2 1.21 13.32 -21.37
C PRO A 2 1.63 13.01 -19.91
N SER A 3 1.21 13.85 -18.96
CA SER A 3 1.47 13.65 -17.53
C SER A 3 0.80 12.39 -16.99
N LEU A 4 -0.47 12.12 -17.33
CA LEU A 4 -1.22 10.97 -16.84
C LEU A 4 -0.64 9.66 -17.37
N GLN A 5 -0.41 9.58 -18.68
CA GLN A 5 0.22 8.42 -19.32
C GLN A 5 1.63 8.16 -18.76
N ARG A 6 2.44 9.21 -18.57
CA ARG A 6 3.76 9.07 -17.97
C ARG A 6 3.70 8.47 -16.57
N GLN A 7 2.75 8.90 -15.73
CA GLN A 7 2.63 8.30 -14.40
C GLN A 7 2.15 6.85 -14.45
N LEU A 8 1.27 6.48 -15.39
CA LEU A 8 0.88 5.09 -15.58
C LEU A 8 2.06 4.20 -15.99
N VAL A 9 2.92 4.67 -16.91
CA VAL A 9 4.16 3.96 -17.27
C VAL A 9 5.10 3.84 -16.07
N ASN A 10 5.25 4.90 -15.28
CA ASN A 10 6.09 4.84 -14.07
C ASN A 10 5.55 3.83 -13.03
N LEU A 11 4.22 3.70 -12.91
CA LEU A 11 3.64 2.66 -12.05
C LEU A 11 3.92 1.26 -12.61
N ASP A 12 3.83 1.08 -13.92
CA ASP A 12 4.08 -0.20 -14.60
C ASP A 12 5.49 -0.71 -14.32
N ILE A 13 6.49 0.16 -14.49
CA ILE A 13 7.89 -0.14 -14.16
C ILE A 13 8.05 -0.55 -12.69
N LEU A 14 7.37 0.14 -11.77
CA LEU A 14 7.43 -0.24 -10.35
C LEU A 14 6.69 -1.53 -10.03
N CYS A 15 5.62 -1.86 -10.74
CA CYS A 15 4.97 -3.16 -10.62
C CYS A 15 5.92 -4.29 -11.03
N ASP A 16 6.68 -4.10 -12.11
CA ASP A 16 7.72 -5.04 -12.53
C ASP A 16 8.81 -5.18 -11.45
N ASP A 17 9.33 -4.06 -10.94
CA ASP A 17 10.33 -4.07 -9.86
C ASP A 17 9.81 -4.79 -8.58
N LEU A 18 8.53 -4.58 -8.23
CA LEU A 18 7.88 -5.27 -7.12
C LEU A 18 7.71 -6.77 -7.40
N GLY A 19 7.42 -7.15 -8.64
CA GLY A 19 7.30 -8.54 -9.07
C GLY A 19 8.62 -9.31 -9.07
N LEU A 20 9.76 -8.61 -9.09
CA LEU A 20 11.10 -9.19 -9.00
C LEU A 20 11.57 -9.47 -7.56
N LEU A 21 10.87 -8.94 -6.55
CA LEU A 21 11.19 -9.20 -5.14
C LEU A 21 10.91 -10.66 -4.79
N ASP A 22 11.82 -11.27 -4.04
CA ASP A 22 11.60 -12.63 -3.53
C ASP A 22 10.86 -12.62 -2.18
N ALA A 23 10.63 -13.81 -1.62
CA ALA A 23 9.96 -13.94 -0.32
C ALA A 23 10.79 -13.38 0.86
N HIS A 24 12.12 -13.33 0.75
CA HIS A 24 13.01 -12.78 1.78
C HIS A 24 13.03 -11.26 1.78
N ASP A 25 12.74 -10.63 0.63
CA ASP A 25 12.59 -9.20 0.50
C ASP A 25 11.28 -8.66 1.11
N TYR A 26 10.38 -9.53 1.57
CA TYR A 26 9.13 -9.12 2.21
C TYR A 26 9.36 -8.19 3.41
N ALA A 27 8.69 -7.03 3.40
CA ALA A 27 8.82 -5.98 4.41
C ALA A 27 10.26 -5.48 4.65
N SER A 28 11.21 -5.79 3.75
CA SER A 28 12.59 -5.29 3.79
C SER A 28 12.65 -3.79 3.49
N ALA A 29 13.84 -3.18 3.66
CA ALA A 29 14.07 -1.80 3.28
C ALA A 29 13.85 -1.57 1.76
N ALA A 30 14.22 -2.53 0.91
CA ALA A 30 14.01 -2.46 -0.54
C ALA A 30 12.51 -2.43 -0.88
N HIS A 31 11.75 -3.36 -0.29
CA HIS A 31 10.30 -3.42 -0.49
C HIS A 31 9.58 -2.17 0.00
N ARG A 32 9.93 -1.67 1.20
CA ARG A 32 9.38 -0.40 1.74
C ARG A 32 9.67 0.79 0.82
N LYS A 33 10.89 0.84 0.25
CA LYS A 33 11.29 1.90 -0.68
C LYS A 33 10.46 1.87 -1.95
N LEU A 34 10.23 0.69 -2.54
CA LEU A 34 9.39 0.53 -3.72
C LEU A 34 7.94 0.93 -3.44
N LEU A 35 7.34 0.54 -2.31
CA LEU A 35 5.99 0.99 -1.92
C LEU A 35 5.91 2.51 -1.74
N ALA A 36 6.93 3.13 -1.12
CA ALA A 36 6.97 4.58 -0.96
C ALA A 36 7.06 5.31 -2.31
N GLN A 37 7.85 4.77 -3.26
CA GLN A 37 7.93 5.30 -4.63
C GLN A 37 6.61 5.12 -5.39
N TYR A 38 5.99 3.94 -5.29
CA TYR A 38 4.68 3.66 -5.88
C TYR A 38 3.61 4.63 -5.34
N GLN A 39 3.59 4.86 -4.03
CA GLN A 39 2.71 5.85 -3.41
C GLN A 39 2.97 7.27 -3.92
N SER A 40 4.24 7.66 -4.09
CA SER A 40 4.62 8.97 -4.63
C SER A 40 4.09 9.16 -6.05
N ILE A 41 4.22 8.15 -6.91
CA ILE A 41 3.69 8.20 -8.28
C ILE A 41 2.17 8.22 -8.28
N LEU A 42 1.49 7.47 -7.40
CA LEU A 42 0.03 7.58 -7.26
C LEU A 42 -0.42 8.99 -6.85
N LYS A 43 0.32 9.67 -5.96
CA LYS A 43 0.04 11.08 -5.61
C LYS A 43 0.19 11.99 -6.82
N GLN A 44 1.22 11.79 -7.65
CA GLN A 44 1.39 12.54 -8.90
C GLN A 44 0.31 12.22 -9.94
N LEU A 45 -0.12 10.96 -10.03
CA LEU A 45 -1.22 10.52 -10.89
C LEU A 45 -2.53 11.17 -10.44
N GLN A 46 -2.80 11.23 -9.12
CA GLN A 46 -3.97 11.89 -8.56
C GLN A 46 -4.03 13.37 -8.97
N ILE A 47 -2.90 14.08 -8.88
CA ILE A 47 -2.79 15.47 -9.30
C ILE A 47 -3.05 15.59 -10.80
N ALA A 48 -2.41 14.77 -11.63
CA ALA A 48 -2.60 14.78 -13.08
C ALA A 48 -4.04 14.43 -13.49
N ALA A 49 -4.77 13.67 -12.67
CA ALA A 49 -6.16 13.29 -12.91
C ALA A 49 -7.17 14.41 -12.57
N LEU A 50 -6.75 15.49 -11.89
CA LEU A 50 -7.61 16.64 -11.58
C LEU A 50 -8.03 17.39 -12.85
N ASP A 51 -7.14 17.46 -13.84
CA ASP A 51 -7.33 18.27 -15.07
C ASP A 51 -8.11 17.55 -16.18
N VAL A 52 -8.60 16.34 -15.93
CA VAL A 52 -9.37 15.54 -16.91
C VAL A 52 -10.75 15.21 -16.36
N THR A 53 -11.70 14.82 -17.20
CA THR A 53 -12.99 14.27 -16.75
C THR A 53 -12.86 12.80 -16.34
N GLU A 54 -13.87 12.23 -15.67
CA GLU A 54 -13.87 10.79 -15.35
C GLU A 54 -13.83 9.94 -16.62
N ALA A 55 -14.61 10.31 -17.64
CA ALA A 55 -14.62 9.61 -18.93
C ALA A 55 -13.25 9.64 -19.64
N GLN A 56 -12.54 10.77 -19.58
CA GLN A 56 -11.18 10.88 -20.14
C GLN A 56 -10.17 10.05 -19.36
N TYR A 57 -10.30 10.02 -18.03
CA TYR A 57 -9.49 9.17 -17.17
C TYR A 57 -9.69 7.69 -17.50
N GLU A 58 -10.93 7.21 -17.48
CA GLU A 58 -11.29 5.82 -17.82
C GLU A 58 -10.84 5.45 -19.24
N ALA A 59 -11.02 6.34 -20.22
CA ALA A 59 -10.56 6.12 -21.58
C ALA A 59 -9.03 5.94 -21.66
N THR A 60 -8.27 6.65 -20.84
CA THR A 60 -6.81 6.53 -20.79
C THR A 60 -6.38 5.20 -20.15
N LEU A 61 -7.10 4.72 -19.13
CA LEU A 61 -6.78 3.45 -18.46
C LEU A 61 -7.26 2.23 -19.22
N ARG A 62 -8.25 2.35 -20.12
CA ARG A 62 -8.95 1.23 -20.77
C ARG A 62 -8.03 0.16 -21.37
N ASN A 63 -6.88 0.57 -21.91
CA ASN A 63 -5.92 -0.32 -22.57
C ASN A 63 -4.68 -0.60 -21.70
N THR A 64 -4.78 -0.40 -20.39
CA THR A 64 -3.70 -0.62 -19.42
C THR A 64 -4.12 -1.66 -18.39
N GLU A 65 -3.14 -2.34 -17.80
CA GLU A 65 -3.35 -3.26 -16.67
C GLU A 65 -3.98 -2.56 -15.45
N PHE A 66 -3.82 -1.24 -15.36
CA PHE A 66 -4.41 -0.41 -14.30
C PHE A 66 -5.92 -0.21 -14.41
N SER A 67 -6.58 -0.56 -15.52
CA SER A 67 -8.04 -0.42 -15.68
C SER A 67 -8.83 -1.10 -14.57
N ARG A 68 -8.39 -2.28 -14.12
CA ARG A 68 -9.01 -3.04 -13.03
C ARG A 68 -8.53 -2.63 -11.65
N LEU A 69 -7.39 -1.97 -11.57
CA LEU A 69 -6.74 -1.60 -10.31
C LEU A 69 -7.15 -0.19 -9.85
N LEU A 70 -7.25 0.73 -10.80
CA LEU A 70 -7.47 2.16 -10.59
C LEU A 70 -8.67 2.66 -11.41
N GLY A 71 -9.69 1.83 -11.62
CA GLY A 71 -10.80 2.08 -12.56
C GLY A 71 -11.62 3.35 -12.34
N SER A 72 -11.43 4.06 -11.22
CA SER A 72 -11.92 5.42 -11.02
C SER A 72 -10.87 6.28 -10.33
N LYS A 73 -10.97 7.61 -10.44
CA LYS A 73 -10.05 8.54 -9.76
C LYS A 73 -10.06 8.37 -8.23
N ARG A 74 -11.22 7.98 -7.68
CA ARG A 74 -11.36 7.69 -6.25
C ARG A 74 -10.42 6.56 -5.82
N MET A 75 -10.22 5.54 -6.67
CA MET A 75 -9.37 4.39 -6.34
C MET A 75 -7.91 4.78 -6.13
N ILE A 76 -7.41 5.81 -6.84
CA ILE A 76 -6.07 6.35 -6.60
C ILE A 76 -5.91 6.77 -5.13
N GLY A 77 -6.89 7.52 -4.61
CA GLY A 77 -6.88 7.98 -3.22
C GLY A 77 -7.10 6.88 -2.18
N VAL A 78 -7.71 5.75 -2.56
CA VAL A 78 -7.83 4.55 -1.72
C VAL A 78 -6.48 3.85 -1.63
N HIS A 79 -5.82 3.63 -2.77
CA HIS A 79 -4.49 3.00 -2.82
C HIS A 79 -3.44 3.78 -2.04
N ILE A 80 -3.41 5.12 -2.20
CA ILE A 80 -2.48 5.99 -1.46
C ILE A 80 -2.61 5.74 0.06
N ARG A 81 -3.84 5.70 0.58
CA ARG A 81 -4.13 5.51 2.00
C ARG A 81 -3.79 4.10 2.49
N LEU A 82 -4.10 3.07 1.70
CA LEU A 82 -3.73 1.69 2.06
C LEU A 82 -2.22 1.54 2.17
N ILE A 83 -1.46 2.06 1.20
CA ILE A 83 0.01 2.00 1.23
C ILE A 83 0.56 2.76 2.43
N GLU A 84 -0.01 3.92 2.76
CA GLU A 84 0.38 4.69 3.94
C GLU A 84 0.29 3.84 5.21
N HIS A 85 -0.85 3.20 5.43
CA HIS A 85 -1.06 2.39 6.63
C HIS A 85 -0.19 1.12 6.65
N VAL A 86 0.09 0.51 5.49
CA VAL A 86 1.02 -0.63 5.40
C VAL A 86 2.43 -0.19 5.84
N LEU A 87 2.93 0.93 5.29
CA LEU A 87 4.23 1.48 5.66
C LEU A 87 4.29 1.88 7.13
N GLU A 88 3.22 2.48 7.67
CA GLU A 88 3.12 2.82 9.09
C GLU A 88 3.16 1.58 10.00
N HIS A 89 2.45 0.52 9.63
CA HIS A 89 2.44 -0.74 10.36
C HIS A 89 3.85 -1.33 10.40
N TRP A 90 4.49 -1.46 9.24
CA TRP A 90 5.84 -1.99 9.11
C TRP A 90 6.88 -1.17 9.87
N ALA A 91 6.80 0.17 9.82
CA ALA A 91 7.71 1.04 10.54
C ALA A 91 7.51 0.96 12.08
N ALA A 92 6.28 0.71 12.54
CA ALA A 92 6.01 0.47 13.95
C ALA A 92 6.55 -0.89 14.41
N SER A 93 6.32 -1.95 13.64
CA SER A 93 6.79 -3.31 13.95
C SER A 93 8.31 -3.41 13.99
N GLU A 94 9.01 -2.80 13.02
CA GLU A 94 10.49 -2.75 13.00
C GLU A 94 11.06 -2.06 14.24
N LYS A 95 10.44 -0.96 14.68
CA LYS A 95 10.87 -0.26 15.91
C LYS A 95 10.61 -1.10 17.16
N VAL A 96 9.54 -1.90 17.19
CA VAL A 96 9.29 -2.83 18.30
C VAL A 96 10.39 -3.89 18.37
N GLU A 97 10.75 -4.49 17.23
CA GLU A 97 11.83 -5.49 17.13
C GLU A 97 13.18 -4.92 17.56
N GLN A 98 13.52 -3.68 17.15
CA GLN A 98 14.75 -3.00 17.56
C GLN A 98 14.82 -2.76 19.07
N ILE A 99 13.69 -2.40 19.70
CA ILE A 99 13.63 -2.22 21.15
C ILE A 99 13.83 -3.56 21.85
N LEU A 100 13.16 -4.61 21.36
CA LEU A 100 13.27 -5.97 21.89
C LEU A 100 14.69 -6.54 21.83
N ALA A 101 15.48 -6.11 20.84
CA ALA A 101 16.87 -6.53 20.65
C ALA A 101 17.90 -5.71 21.45
N SER A 102 17.48 -4.66 22.17
CA SER A 102 18.35 -3.75 22.95
C SER A 102 18.16 -3.94 24.47
N GLU A 103 19.08 -3.41 25.29
CA GLU A 103 18.92 -3.42 26.76
C GLU A 103 17.61 -2.70 27.17
N PHE A 104 16.74 -3.42 27.88
CA PHE A 104 15.42 -2.97 28.31
C PHE A 104 15.50 -2.04 29.53
N ASP A 105 15.02 -0.80 29.40
CA ASP A 105 14.76 0.13 30.51
C ASP A 105 13.25 0.43 30.65
N GLU A 106 12.81 1.03 31.76
CA GLU A 106 11.37 1.40 31.96
C GLU A 106 10.82 2.37 30.89
N LYS A 107 11.70 3.05 30.14
CA LYS A 107 11.30 3.91 29.02
C LYS A 107 11.03 3.08 27.76
N ALA A 108 11.73 1.96 27.59
CA ALA A 108 11.52 1.00 26.53
C ALA A 108 10.11 0.40 26.59
N ASP A 109 9.60 0.04 27.78
CA ASP A 109 8.25 -0.51 27.95
C ASP A 109 7.14 0.46 27.50
N ARG A 110 7.24 1.73 27.91
CA ARG A 110 6.27 2.76 27.47
C ARG A 110 6.31 2.97 25.96
N ARG A 111 7.51 3.01 25.38
CA ARG A 111 7.71 3.17 23.93
C ARG A 111 7.18 1.97 23.16
N LEU A 112 7.39 0.76 23.68
CA LEU A 112 6.92 -0.49 23.11
C LEU A 112 5.40 -0.54 23.07
N ASN A 113 4.72 -0.21 24.18
CA ASN A 113 3.26 -0.12 24.24
C ASN A 113 2.67 0.88 23.23
N LEU A 114 3.29 2.06 23.09
CA LEU A 114 2.85 3.06 22.11
C LEU A 114 3.02 2.57 20.66
N LEU A 115 4.14 1.93 20.34
CA LEU A 115 4.42 1.40 19.00
C LEU A 115 3.50 0.23 18.64
N GLN A 116 3.25 -0.68 19.57
CA GLN A 116 2.28 -1.76 19.38
C GLN A 116 0.88 -1.20 19.13
N THR A 117 0.46 -0.22 19.92
CA THR A 117 -0.83 0.48 19.72
C THR A 117 -0.90 1.12 18.33
N LYS A 118 0.20 1.73 17.86
CA LYS A 118 0.28 2.29 16.50
C LYS A 118 0.16 1.21 15.42
N ALA A 119 0.85 0.09 15.57
CA ALA A 119 0.80 -1.03 14.62
C ALA A 119 -0.61 -1.64 14.53
N VAL A 120 -1.28 -1.80 15.68
CA VAL A 120 -2.68 -2.26 15.77
C VAL A 120 -3.62 -1.27 15.11
N ARG A 121 -3.48 0.02 15.39
CA ARG A 121 -4.32 1.07 14.78
C ARG A 121 -4.17 1.10 13.27
N ALA A 122 -2.94 1.06 12.75
CA ALA A 122 -2.68 1.01 11.32
C ALA A 122 -3.36 -0.21 10.68
N ARG A 123 -3.26 -1.38 11.29
CA ARG A 123 -3.94 -2.60 10.83
C ARG A 123 -5.46 -2.45 10.81
N SER A 124 -6.07 -1.85 11.82
CA SER A 124 -7.51 -1.57 11.84
C SER A 124 -7.96 -0.62 10.73
N LEU A 125 -7.13 0.37 10.40
CA LEU A 125 -7.40 1.28 9.28
C LEU A 125 -7.28 0.56 7.93
N ILE A 126 -6.27 -0.31 7.75
CA ILE A 126 -6.15 -1.16 6.56
C ILE A 126 -7.40 -2.02 6.40
N LYS A 127 -7.87 -2.67 7.49
CA LYS A 127 -9.12 -3.45 7.48
C LYS A 127 -10.31 -2.60 7.01
N ALA A 128 -10.52 -1.43 7.61
CA ALA A 128 -11.65 -0.58 7.27
C ALA A 128 -11.62 -0.12 5.80
N VAL A 129 -10.45 0.26 5.29
CA VAL A 129 -10.29 0.70 3.90
C VAL A 129 -10.43 -0.47 2.93
N ALA A 130 -9.85 -1.64 3.24
CA ALA A 130 -9.99 -2.85 2.44
C ALA A 130 -11.46 -3.31 2.36
N SER A 131 -12.18 -3.31 3.49
CA SER A 131 -13.61 -3.64 3.51
C SER A 131 -14.44 -2.69 2.64
N ALA A 132 -14.13 -1.39 2.66
CA ALA A 132 -14.82 -0.40 1.83
C ALA A 132 -14.45 -0.48 0.34
N MET A 133 -13.24 -0.96 0.03
CA MET A 133 -12.75 -1.20 -1.33
C MET A 133 -13.37 -2.47 -1.94
N GLY A 134 -13.67 -3.48 -1.12
CA GLY A 134 -14.21 -4.76 -1.58
C GLY A 134 -13.11 -5.80 -1.80
N GLN A 135 -13.50 -7.08 -1.74
CA GLN A 135 -12.56 -8.20 -1.72
C GLN A 135 -11.70 -8.29 -2.98
N GLU A 136 -12.32 -8.28 -4.16
CA GLU A 136 -11.60 -8.46 -5.42
C GLU A 136 -10.55 -7.37 -5.64
N ASP A 137 -10.96 -6.11 -5.45
CA ASP A 137 -10.08 -4.97 -5.63
C ASP A 137 -8.93 -5.02 -4.63
N TYR A 138 -9.22 -5.31 -3.35
CA TYR A 138 -8.17 -5.44 -2.35
C TYR A 138 -7.18 -6.58 -2.67
N GLN A 139 -7.66 -7.72 -3.17
CA GLN A 139 -6.79 -8.83 -3.56
C GLN A 139 -5.88 -8.46 -4.73
N ARG A 140 -6.38 -7.72 -5.72
CA ARG A 140 -5.55 -7.17 -6.82
C ARG A 140 -4.50 -6.21 -6.28
N PHE A 141 -4.88 -5.31 -5.37
CA PHE A 141 -3.95 -4.41 -4.68
C PHE A 141 -2.85 -5.17 -3.93
N ALA A 142 -3.23 -6.17 -3.13
CA ALA A 142 -2.29 -6.95 -2.34
C ALA A 142 -1.32 -7.74 -3.21
N ALA A 143 -1.79 -8.26 -4.34
CA ALA A 143 -0.96 -8.99 -5.30
C ALA A 143 0.08 -8.06 -5.96
N VAL A 144 -0.34 -6.90 -6.48
CA VAL A 144 0.55 -5.93 -7.15
C VAL A 144 1.65 -5.43 -6.20
N LEU A 145 1.33 -5.23 -4.93
CA LEU A 145 2.27 -4.72 -3.94
C LEU A 145 3.05 -5.80 -3.19
N GLY A 146 3.02 -7.07 -3.63
CA GLY A 146 3.77 -8.13 -2.99
C GLY A 146 3.40 -8.38 -1.52
N LEU A 147 2.15 -8.09 -1.12
CA LEU A 147 1.64 -8.29 0.23
C LEU A 147 1.25 -9.76 0.48
N ALA A 148 2.18 -10.67 0.22
CA ALA A 148 1.95 -12.11 0.25
C ALA A 148 1.76 -12.69 1.66
N HIS A 149 2.30 -12.03 2.69
CA HIS A 149 2.24 -12.53 4.06
C HIS A 149 0.78 -12.75 4.55
N PRO A 150 0.49 -13.86 5.27
CA PRO A 150 -0.87 -14.22 5.68
C PRO A 150 -1.66 -13.10 6.36
N GLN A 151 -0.97 -12.24 7.10
CA GLN A 151 -1.61 -11.11 7.82
C GLN A 151 -2.32 -10.10 6.90
N TRP A 152 -1.93 -10.02 5.63
CA TRP A 152 -2.52 -9.13 4.63
C TRP A 152 -3.61 -9.83 3.80
N GLN A 153 -3.74 -11.14 3.90
CA GLN A 153 -4.74 -11.85 3.12
C GLN A 153 -6.15 -11.52 3.61
N TRP A 154 -7.11 -11.39 2.70
CA TRP A 154 -8.48 -10.95 2.99
C TRP A 154 -9.10 -11.67 4.20
N ARG A 155 -8.96 -13.00 4.24
CA ARG A 155 -9.49 -13.83 5.33
C ARG A 155 -8.92 -13.47 6.70
N ALA A 156 -7.63 -13.14 6.77
CA ALA A 156 -6.98 -12.76 8.03
C ALA A 156 -7.20 -11.28 8.41
N LEU A 157 -7.47 -10.43 7.42
CA LEU A 157 -7.67 -9.00 7.64
C LEU A 157 -9.13 -8.67 7.99
N VAL A 158 -10.08 -9.14 7.16
CA VAL A 158 -11.50 -8.78 7.26
C VAL A 158 -12.29 -9.87 7.99
N GLY A 159 -11.94 -11.13 7.77
CA GLY A 159 -12.70 -12.30 8.19
C GLY A 159 -13.46 -12.94 7.03
N SER A 160 -13.76 -14.23 7.12
CA SER A 160 -14.74 -14.87 6.24
C SER A 160 -16.13 -14.54 6.78
N ASN A 161 -16.97 -13.91 5.97
CA ASN A 161 -18.42 -13.89 6.23
C ASN A 161 -18.97 -15.33 6.14
#